data_AF-A0A351MK21-F1
#
_entry.id   AF-A0A351MK21-F1
#
_cell.length_a   1.000
_cell.length_b   1.000
_cell.length_c   1.000
_cell.angle_alpha   90.00
_cell.angle_beta   90.00
_cell.angle_gamma   90.00
#
_symmetry.space_group_name_H-M   'P 1'
#
loop_
_entity.id
_entity.type
_entity.pdbx_description
1 polymer ?
#
loop_
_entity_poly.entity_id
_entity_poly.type
_entity_poly.pdbx_seq_one_letter_code
_entity_poly.pdbx_strand_id
1 'polypeptide(L)'
;FIDEIHRLPRTVEEVLYPAMEDYEIDLVIGKGPAARAVKLPIPRFTLIGATTRVGLLTAPLRDRFGLLHHVALYSDADLQQIVEASARRLETVIDANGARQIASRSRGTPRVANRL
;
A
#
# COMPACT_ATOMS: atom_id res chain seq x y z
N PHE A 1 1.98 5.84 -4.76
CA PHE A 1 1.41 4.82 -3.87
C PHE A 1 0.19 4.23 -4.56
N ILE A 2 0.10 2.90 -4.67
CA ILE A 2 -1.06 2.20 -5.23
C ILE A 2 -1.55 1.22 -4.15
N ASP A 3 -2.75 1.46 -3.63
CA ASP A 3 -3.41 0.53 -2.72
C ASP A 3 -4.13 -0.57 -3.51
N GLU A 4 -4.27 -1.75 -2.90
CA GLU A 4 -4.85 -2.94 -3.54
C GLU A 4 -4.26 -3.21 -4.93
N ILE A 5 -2.93 -3.11 -5.05
CA ILE A 5 -2.21 -3.17 -6.34
C ILE A 5 -2.46 -4.47 -7.12
N HIS A 6 -2.83 -5.57 -6.45
CA HIS A 6 -3.27 -6.82 -7.09
C HIS A 6 -4.60 -6.73 -7.84
N ARG A 7 -5.31 -5.60 -7.77
CA ARG A 7 -6.55 -5.36 -8.51
C ARG A 7 -6.33 -4.53 -9.78
N LEU A 8 -5.10 -4.18 -10.11
CA LEU A 8 -4.81 -3.45 -11.33
C LEU A 8 -5.30 -4.25 -12.55
N PRO A 9 -6.00 -3.60 -13.49
CA PRO A 9 -6.26 -4.21 -14.78
C PRO A 9 -4.94 -4.58 -15.44
N ARG A 10 -4.89 -5.75 -16.08
CA ARG A 10 -3.68 -6.24 -16.76
C ARG A 10 -3.04 -5.21 -17.70
N THR A 11 -3.86 -4.45 -18.42
CA THR A 11 -3.38 -3.39 -19.34
C THR A 11 -2.68 -2.25 -18.60
N VAL A 12 -3.14 -1.89 -17.40
CA VAL A 12 -2.51 -0.86 -16.56
C VAL A 12 -1.24 -1.40 -15.92
N GLU A 13 -1.26 -2.66 -15.50
CA GLU A 13 -0.10 -3.36 -14.95
C GLU A 13 1.05 -3.44 -15.96
N GLU A 14 0.76 -3.80 -17.20
CA GLU A 14 1.76 -3.88 -18.28
C GLU A 14 2.39 -2.51 -18.60
N VAL A 15 1.63 -1.42 -18.48
CA VAL A 15 2.15 -0.05 -18.62
C VAL A 15 3.09 0.35 -17.47
N LEU A 16 2.94 -0.24 -16.29
CA LEU A 16 3.79 0.08 -15.14
C LEU A 16 5.19 -0.55 -15.23
N TYR A 17 5.37 -1.63 -16.00
CA TYR A 17 6.66 -2.31 -16.10
C TYR A 17 7.80 -1.38 -16.56
N PRO A 18 7.73 -0.71 -17.73
CA PRO A 18 8.77 0.21 -18.16
C PRO A 18 8.87 1.45 -17.25
N ALA A 19 7.75 1.86 -16.62
CA ALA A 19 7.77 2.98 -15.68
C ALA A 19 8.60 2.67 -14.43
N MET A 20 8.57 1.42 -13.96
CA MET A 20 9.34 0.95 -12.80
C MET A 20 10.80 0.65 -13.14
N GLU A 21 11.06 0.10 -14.32
CA GLU A 21 12.40 -0.38 -14.73
C GLU A 21 13.25 0.74 -15.34
N ASP A 22 12.68 1.45 -16.32
CA ASP A 22 13.42 2.37 -17.19
C ASP A 22 13.00 3.83 -16.98
N TYR A 23 11.97 4.09 -16.17
CA TYR A 23 11.33 5.40 -16.04
C TYR A 23 10.84 5.95 -17.39
N GLU A 24 10.19 5.09 -18.16
CA GLU A 24 9.54 5.42 -19.43
C GLU A 24 8.09 4.92 -19.47
N ILE A 25 7.23 5.56 -20.27
CA ILE A 25 5.88 5.09 -20.56
C ILE A 25 5.68 5.02 -22.07
N ASP A 26 5.16 3.90 -22.56
CA ASP A 26 4.75 3.74 -23.96
C ASP A 26 3.35 4.34 -24.19
N LEU A 27 3.27 5.35 -25.05
CA LEU A 27 2.01 6.01 -25.43
C LEU A 27 1.72 5.77 -26.91
N VAL A 28 0.50 5.32 -27.20
CA VAL A 28 0.01 5.26 -28.59
C VAL A 28 -0.62 6.60 -28.95
N ILE A 29 -0.03 7.31 -29.89
CA ILE A 29 -0.55 8.60 -30.40
C ILE A 29 -1.18 8.38 -31.77
N GLY A 30 -2.44 8.81 -31.92
CA GLY A 30 -3.21 8.70 -33.16
C GLY A 30 -4.30 7.63 -33.13
N LYS A 31 -4.93 7.36 -34.28
CA LYS A 31 -5.96 6.33 -34.46
C LYS A 31 -5.77 5.61 -35.79
N GLY A 32 -6.16 4.33 -35.86
CA GLY A 32 -6.11 3.53 -37.08
C GLY A 32 -4.68 3.25 -37.56
N PRO A 33 -4.46 3.03 -38.87
CA PRO A 33 -3.15 2.68 -39.43
C PRO A 33 -2.05 3.73 -39.21
N ALA A 34 -2.42 4.97 -38.88
CA ALA A 34 -1.49 6.06 -38.61
C ALA A 34 -1.08 6.17 -37.12
N ALA A 35 -1.59 5.29 -36.26
CA ALA A 35 -1.20 5.26 -34.85
C ALA A 35 0.28 4.88 -34.73
N ARG A 36 1.03 5.64 -33.93
CA ARG A 36 2.45 5.37 -33.64
C ARG A 36 2.68 5.26 -32.15
N ALA A 37 3.54 4.32 -31.74
CA ALA A 37 4.02 4.23 -30.38
C ALA A 37 5.12 5.27 -30.14
N VAL A 38 5.03 5.99 -29.02
CA VAL A 38 6.00 6.98 -28.59
C VAL A 38 6.38 6.67 -27.15
N LYS A 39 7.69 6.57 -26.90
CA LYS A 39 8.26 6.47 -25.56
C LYS A 39 8.34 7.86 -24.94
N LEU A 40 7.70 8.04 -23.80
CA LEU A 40 7.77 9.25 -23.01
C LEU A 40 8.64 8.99 -21.77
N PRO A 41 9.79 9.65 -21.62
CA PRO A 41 10.54 9.59 -20.38
C PRO A 41 9.74 10.26 -19.26
N ILE A 42 9.75 9.66 -18.07
CA ILE A 42 9.12 10.20 -16.88
C ILE A 42 10.16 10.49 -15.79
N PRO A 43 9.86 11.40 -14.85
CA PRO A 43 10.74 11.63 -13.71
C PRO A 43 10.96 10.36 -12.90
N ARG A 44 12.15 10.21 -12.33
CA ARG A 44 12.43 9.12 -11.39
C ARG A 44 11.49 9.22 -10.19
N PHE A 45 10.90 8.09 -9.80
CA PHE A 45 9.97 8.01 -8.68
C PHE A 45 10.13 6.67 -7.95
N THR A 46 9.54 6.59 -6.76
CA THR A 46 9.44 5.34 -6.00
C THR A 46 8.01 4.86 -5.99
N LEU A 47 7.76 3.69 -6.60
CA LEU A 47 6.46 3.05 -6.52
C LEU A 47 6.34 2.31 -5.17
N ILE A 48 5.33 2.67 -4.39
CA ILE A 48 4.93 1.94 -3.19
C ILE A 48 3.60 1.25 -3.52
N GLY A 49 3.59 -0.09 -3.54
CA GLY A 49 2.40 -0.91 -3.69
C GLY A 49 1.97 -1.51 -2.35
N ALA A 50 0.67 -1.47 -2.05
CA ALA A 50 0.08 -2.17 -0.92
C ALA A 50 -0.91 -3.23 -1.39
N THR A 51 -0.92 -4.39 -0.74
CA THR A 51 -1.83 -5.48 -1.05
C THR A 51 -2.22 -6.24 0.22
N THR A 52 -3.49 -6.63 0.31
CA THR A 52 -3.99 -7.59 1.29
C THR A 52 -3.86 -9.05 0.83
N ARG A 53 -3.50 -9.26 -0.45
CA ARG A 53 -3.52 -10.55 -1.14
C ARG A 53 -2.28 -10.72 -2.03
N VAL A 54 -1.11 -10.84 -1.39
CA VAL A 54 0.19 -10.99 -2.08
C VAL A 54 0.21 -12.14 -3.10
N GLY A 55 -0.49 -13.24 -2.83
CA GLY A 55 -0.60 -14.37 -3.76
C GLY A 55 -1.38 -14.10 -5.05
N LEU A 56 -2.06 -12.95 -5.15
CA LEU A 56 -2.75 -12.50 -6.37
C LEU A 56 -1.90 -11.56 -7.23
N LEU A 57 -0.70 -11.18 -6.78
CA LEU A 57 0.23 -10.44 -7.62
C LEU A 57 0.78 -11.38 -8.69
N THR A 58 0.85 -10.89 -9.92
CA THR A 58 1.55 -11.61 -10.99
C THR A 58 3.05 -11.67 -10.66
N ALA A 59 3.73 -12.72 -11.12
CA ALA A 59 5.18 -12.80 -10.97
C ALA A 59 5.90 -11.60 -11.63
N PRO A 60 5.56 -11.17 -12.87
CA PRO A 60 6.18 -10.00 -13.49
C PRO A 60 6.08 -8.71 -12.66
N LEU A 61 4.92 -8.40 -12.07
CA LEU A 61 4.78 -7.21 -11.25
C LEU A 61 5.55 -7.34 -9.93
N ARG A 62 5.46 -8.51 -9.27
CA ARG A 62 6.12 -8.76 -7.98
C ARG A 62 7.64 -8.69 -8.10
N ASP A 63 8.21 -9.30 -9.13
CA ASP A 63 9.66 -9.42 -9.30
C ASP A 63 10.35 -8.07 -9.59
N ARG A 64 9.57 -7.03 -9.95
CA ARG A 64 10.03 -5.65 -10.13
C ARG A 64 10.12 -4.83 -8.85
N PHE A 65 9.57 -5.32 -7.73
CA PHE A 65 9.72 -4.64 -6.44
C PHE A 65 11.06 -5.03 -5.79
N GLY A 66 11.96 -4.05 -5.66
CA GLY A 66 13.25 -4.25 -4.99
C GLY A 66 13.15 -4.46 -3.47
N LEU A 67 12.02 -4.06 -2.85
CA LEU A 67 11.75 -4.24 -1.43
C LEU A 67 10.36 -4.83 -1.24
N LEU A 68 10.27 -5.91 -0.47
CA LEU A 68 9.02 -6.55 -0.07
C LEU A 68 8.98 -6.60 1.46
N HIS A 69 8.00 -5.90 2.04
CA HIS A 69 7.78 -5.87 3.47
C HIS A 69 6.42 -6.47 3.82
N HIS A 70 6.40 -7.38 4.79
CA HIS A 70 5.19 -7.92 5.35
C HIS A 70 4.87 -7.22 6.67
N VAL A 71 3.70 -6.57 6.75
CA VAL A 71 3.22 -5.95 7.99
C VAL A 71 2.47 -7.00 8.79
N ALA A 72 3.05 -7.42 9.92
CA ALA A 72 2.41 -8.35 10.84
C ALA A 72 1.32 -7.66 11.70
N LEU A 73 0.47 -8.46 12.32
CA LEU A 73 -0.43 -7.97 13.36
C LEU A 73 0.37 -7.45 14.56
N TYR A 74 -0.14 -6.39 15.17
CA TYR A 74 0.43 -5.80 16.37
C TYR A 74 0.14 -6.66 17.60
N SER A 75 1.06 -6.64 18.57
CA SER A 75 0.79 -7.21 19.88
C SER A 75 -0.20 -6.33 20.67
N ASP A 76 -0.84 -6.92 21.68
CA ASP A 76 -1.70 -6.15 22.59
C ASP A 76 -0.94 -5.03 23.30
N ALA A 77 0.36 -5.23 23.60
CA ALA A 77 1.21 -4.21 24.21
C ALA A 77 1.46 -3.03 23.26
N ASP A 78 1.77 -3.31 21.98
CA ASP A 78 1.95 -2.26 20.98
C ASP A 78 0.64 -1.50 20.73
N LEU A 79 -0.48 -2.21 20.69
CA LEU A 79 -1.80 -1.60 20.53
C LEU A 79 -2.18 -0.74 21.74
N GLN A 80 -1.85 -1.16 22.97
CA GLN A 80 -2.06 -0.34 24.16
C GLN A 80 -1.31 1.00 24.02
N GLN A 81 -0.04 0.98 23.59
CA GLN A 81 0.74 2.20 23.36
C GLN A 81 0.12 3.09 22.28
N ILE A 82 -0.42 2.49 21.22
CA ILE A 82 -1.11 3.24 20.16
C ILE A 82 -2.37 3.92 20.71
N VAL A 83 -3.18 3.20 21.48
CA VAL A 83 -4.41 3.73 22.08
C VAL A 83 -4.10 4.89 23.05
N GLU A 84 -3.12 4.72 23.94
CA GLU A 84 -2.68 5.77 24.85
C GLU A 84 -2.15 7.00 24.09
N ALA A 85 -1.38 6.78 23.00
CA ALA A 85 -0.91 7.86 22.16
C ALA A 85 -2.05 8.58 21.44
N SER A 86 -3.06 7.87 20.96
CA SER A 86 -4.25 8.46 20.36
C SER A 86 -5.07 9.26 21.37
N ALA A 87 -5.30 8.73 22.57
CA ALA A 87 -6.00 9.43 23.64
C ALA A 87 -5.32 10.77 24.00
N ARG A 88 -3.98 10.76 24.12
CA ARG A 88 -3.20 12.00 24.33
C ARG A 88 -3.39 13.02 23.20
N ARG A 89 -3.40 12.59 21.94
CA ARG A 89 -3.60 13.49 20.78
C ARG A 89 -5.01 14.06 20.70
N LEU A 90 -5.99 13.32 21.22
CA LEU A 90 -7.39 13.73 21.28
C LEU A 90 -7.73 14.49 22.58
N GLU A 91 -6.75 14.70 23.46
CA GLU A 91 -6.94 15.33 24.77
C GLU A 91 -7.97 14.60 25.66
N THR A 92 -8.11 13.29 25.46
CA THR A 92 -9.04 12.43 26.20
C THR A 92 -8.28 11.68 27.29
N VAL A 93 -8.87 11.62 28.48
CA VAL A 93 -8.33 10.82 29.59
C VAL A 93 -8.64 9.34 29.34
N ILE A 94 -7.60 8.50 29.42
CA ILE A 94 -7.74 7.04 29.43
C ILE A 94 -6.83 6.46 30.50
N ASP A 95 -7.35 5.50 31.26
CA ASP A 95 -6.53 4.73 32.18
C ASP A 95 -5.85 3.54 31.46
N ALA A 96 -4.76 3.04 32.03
CA ALA A 96 -3.97 1.96 31.44
C ALA A 96 -4.76 0.65 31.26
N ASN A 97 -5.73 0.36 32.14
CA ASN A 97 -6.57 -0.83 32.01
C ASN A 97 -7.58 -0.67 30.87
N GLY A 98 -8.18 0.51 30.72
CA GLY A 98 -9.05 0.87 29.61
C GLY A 98 -8.34 0.73 28.26
N ALA A 99 -7.13 1.29 28.15
CA ALA A 99 -6.31 1.15 26.94
C ALA A 99 -6.00 -0.32 26.61
N ARG A 100 -5.67 -1.13 27.63
CA ARG A 100 -5.41 -2.58 27.46
C ARG A 100 -6.66 -3.36 27.02
N GLN A 101 -7.84 -2.99 27.52
CA GLN A 101 -9.11 -3.62 27.10
C GLN A 101 -9.44 -3.31 25.65
N ILE A 102 -9.21 -2.08 25.18
CA ILE A 102 -9.37 -1.73 23.77
C ILE A 102 -8.37 -2.52 22.92
N ALA A 103 -7.09 -2.53 23.32
CA ALA A 103 -6.02 -3.24 22.61
C ALA A 103 -6.34 -4.74 22.39
N SER A 104 -6.66 -5.47 23.46
CA SER A 104 -6.95 -6.91 23.40
C SER A 104 -8.19 -7.26 22.54
N ARG A 105 -9.10 -6.30 22.31
CA ARG A 105 -10.31 -6.48 21.48
C ARG A 105 -10.14 -5.98 20.04
N SER A 106 -8.95 -5.49 19.69
CA SER A 106 -8.68 -4.86 18.39
C SER A 106 -8.11 -5.79 17.33
N ARG A 107 -8.00 -7.09 17.64
CA ARG A 107 -7.54 -8.15 16.73
C ARG A 107 -6.20 -7.82 16.06
N GLY A 108 -5.26 -7.25 16.82
CA GLY A 108 -3.93 -6.91 16.32
C GLY A 108 -3.89 -5.75 15.30
N THR A 109 -4.97 -4.97 15.17
CA THR A 109 -5.07 -3.92 14.14
C THR A 109 -5.25 -2.51 14.74
N PRO A 110 -4.32 -1.57 14.48
CA PRO A 110 -4.42 -0.19 14.98
C PRO A 110 -5.69 0.53 14.51
N ARG A 111 -6.15 0.22 13.29
CA ARG A 111 -7.38 0.79 12.72
C ARG A 111 -8.61 0.43 13.55
N VAL A 112 -8.70 -0.80 14.06
CA VAL A 112 -9.83 -1.20 14.93
C VAL A 112 -9.66 -0.58 16.31
N ALA A 113 -8.44 -0.54 16.84
CA ALA A 113 -8.15 0.04 18.15
C ALA A 113 -8.57 1.51 18.26
N ASN A 114 -8.25 2.33 17.26
CA ASN A 114 -8.62 3.75 17.26
C ASN A 114 -10.10 4.01 16.92
N ARG A 115 -10.86 2.99 16.51
CA ARG A 115 -12.29 3.11 16.17
C ARG A 115 -13.20 2.76 17.35
N LEU A 116 -12.74 1.89 18.25
CA LEU A 116 -13.43 1.51 19.48
C LEU A 116 -13.36 2.64 20.50
#